data_AF-A0A5C6EVH6-F1
#
_entry.id   AF-A0A5C6EVH6-F1
#
_cell.length_a   1.000
_cell.length_b   1.000
_cell.length_c   1.000
_cell.angle_alpha   90.00
_cell.angle_beta   90.00
_cell.angle_gamma   90.00
#
_symmetry.space_group_name_H-M   'P 1'
#
loop_
_entity.id
_entity.type
_entity.pdbx_description
1 polymer ?
#
loop_
_entity_poly.entity_id
_entity_poly.type
_entity_poly.pdbx_seq_one_letter_code
_entity_poly.pdbx_strand_id
1 'polypeptide(L)'
;MRNWDFLTIINKGFINAGRYFVAIASVLTILASGFLIFVGIWEFVNGIPNILESLFKHEDPHVELAVHFISAIDLFMVAVVMFVMGIGLFELFVDRDQSISYPFWLKIKDLNDLKEKLIAAAVVVMVITFLKNIVKWKNPLETLYFGGSIAIVIMAITFFSKVVVGDESRKKKTEESIQ
;
A
#
# COMPACT_ATOMS: atom_id res chain seq x y z
N MET A 1 -43.59 -4.13 -25.50
CA MET A 1 -42.84 -2.88 -25.21
C MET A 1 -42.73 -2.76 -23.70
N ARG A 2 -41.58 -2.34 -23.13
CA ARG A 2 -41.34 -2.13 -21.67
C ARG A 2 -40.72 -3.30 -20.88
N ASN A 3 -39.47 -3.66 -21.17
CA ASN A 3 -38.58 -4.38 -20.24
C ASN A 3 -37.11 -3.87 -20.26
N TRP A 4 -36.72 -3.10 -21.29
CA TRP A 4 -35.38 -2.53 -21.41
C TRP A 4 -35.16 -1.30 -20.49
N ASP A 5 -36.18 -0.50 -20.18
CA ASP A 5 -36.06 0.66 -19.28
C ASP A 5 -35.88 0.26 -17.80
N PHE A 6 -36.56 -0.79 -17.34
CA PHE A 6 -36.48 -1.20 -15.94
C PHE A 6 -35.09 -1.74 -15.56
N LEU A 7 -34.49 -2.56 -16.44
CA LEU A 7 -33.14 -3.07 -16.25
C LEU A 7 -32.08 -1.96 -16.28
N THR A 8 -32.25 -0.93 -17.13
CA THR A 8 -31.31 0.18 -17.21
C THR A 8 -31.42 1.12 -16.01
N ILE A 9 -32.61 1.34 -15.45
CA ILE A 9 -32.82 2.13 -14.23
C ILE A 9 -32.21 1.40 -13.01
N ILE A 10 -32.44 0.10 -12.87
CA ILE A 10 -31.84 -0.71 -11.79
C ILE A 10 -30.32 -0.73 -11.90
N ASN A 11 -29.77 -0.94 -13.11
CA ASN A 11 -28.33 -0.96 -13.32
C ASN A 11 -27.70 0.41 -13.01
N LYS A 12 -28.32 1.51 -13.45
CA LYS A 12 -27.85 2.87 -13.13
C LYS A 12 -27.91 3.14 -11.62
N GLY A 13 -28.97 2.71 -10.93
CA GLY A 13 -29.09 2.84 -9.47
C GLY A 13 -28.05 2.03 -8.71
N PHE A 14 -27.82 0.78 -9.11
CA PHE A 14 -26.83 -0.10 -8.49
C PHE A 14 -25.40 0.41 -8.69
N ILE A 15 -25.06 0.86 -9.90
CA ILE A 15 -23.76 1.46 -10.19
C ILE A 15 -23.55 2.73 -9.36
N ASN A 16 -24.56 3.61 -9.28
CA ASN A 16 -24.44 4.86 -8.51
C ASN A 16 -24.33 4.60 -7.00
N ALA A 17 -25.09 3.65 -6.46
CA ALA A 17 -24.98 3.23 -5.06
C ALA A 17 -23.60 2.62 -4.75
N GLY A 18 -23.06 1.81 -5.67
CA GLY A 18 -21.70 1.27 -5.58
C GLY A 18 -20.64 2.38 -5.51
N ARG A 19 -20.81 3.47 -6.27
CA ARG A 19 -19.90 4.63 -6.21
C ARG A 19 -19.90 5.29 -4.84
N TYR A 20 -21.06 5.55 -4.24
CA TYR A 20 -21.14 6.15 -2.90
C TYR A 20 -20.54 5.24 -1.82
N PHE A 21 -20.76 3.93 -1.92
CA PHE A 21 -20.19 2.98 -0.96
C PHE A 21 -18.66 2.97 -1.02
N VAL A 22 -18.08 2.93 -2.22
CA VAL A 22 -16.61 2.99 -2.40
C VAL A 22 -16.06 4.35 -2.01
N ALA A 23 -16.78 5.45 -2.27
CA ALA A 23 -16.37 6.78 -1.83
C ALA A 23 -16.23 6.86 -0.31
N ILE A 24 -17.19 6.30 0.44
CA ILE A 24 -17.12 6.24 1.90
C ILE A 24 -15.93 5.38 2.35
N ALA A 25 -15.75 4.20 1.77
CA ALA A 25 -14.62 3.31 2.10
C ALA A 25 -13.27 3.99 1.84
N SER A 26 -13.14 4.71 0.72
CA SER A 26 -11.97 5.51 0.38
C SER A 26 -11.69 6.59 1.42
N VAL A 27 -12.69 7.40 1.78
CA VAL A 27 -12.55 8.46 2.78
C VAL A 27 -12.12 7.88 4.13
N LEU A 28 -12.72 6.77 4.56
CA LEU A 28 -12.31 6.07 5.78
C LEU A 28 -10.87 5.56 5.71
N THR A 29 -10.44 5.06 4.55
CA THR A 29 -9.06 4.58 4.35
C THR A 29 -8.06 5.74 4.44
N ILE A 30 -8.39 6.91 3.86
CA ILE A 30 -7.58 8.13 3.96
C ILE A 30 -7.52 8.61 5.42
N LEU A 31 -8.65 8.62 6.13
CA LEU A 31 -8.68 8.98 7.55
C LEU A 31 -7.83 8.03 8.40
N ALA A 32 -7.93 6.72 8.14
CA ALA A 32 -7.11 5.72 8.82
C ALA A 32 -5.62 5.95 8.56
N SER A 33 -5.22 6.31 7.33
CA SER A 33 -3.83 6.67 7.02
C SER A 33 -3.36 7.89 7.82
N GLY A 34 -4.20 8.93 7.95
CA GLY A 34 -3.89 10.10 8.77
C GLY A 34 -3.70 9.74 10.25
N PHE A 35 -4.55 8.84 10.77
CA PHE A 35 -4.40 8.35 12.14
C PHE A 35 -3.10 7.56 12.33
N LEU A 36 -2.72 6.69 11.39
CA LEU A 36 -1.45 5.96 11.42
C LEU A 36 -0.24 6.90 11.37
N ILE A 37 -0.28 7.97 10.57
CA ILE A 37 0.79 9.00 10.58
C ILE A 37 0.89 9.62 11.96
N PHE A 38 -0.23 9.97 12.59
CA PHE A 38 -0.23 10.55 13.92
C PHE A 38 0.38 9.60 14.97
N VAL A 39 0.01 8.31 14.92
CA VAL A 39 0.61 7.27 15.77
C VAL A 39 2.10 7.10 15.48
N GLY A 40 2.52 7.14 14.21
CA GLY A 40 3.93 7.07 13.82
C GLY A 40 4.76 8.24 14.35
N ILE A 41 4.21 9.46 14.31
CA ILE A 41 4.83 10.65 14.91
C ILE A 41 4.95 10.49 16.42
N TRP A 42 3.89 10.01 17.07
CA TRP A 42 3.89 9.77 18.51
C TRP A 42 4.96 8.75 18.93
N GLU A 43 5.05 7.63 18.22
CA GLU A 43 6.07 6.60 18.44
C GLU A 43 7.49 7.16 18.23
N PHE A 44 7.68 7.98 17.18
CA PHE A 44 8.95 8.63 16.89
C PHE A 44 9.38 9.58 18.01
N VAL A 45 8.46 10.42 18.50
CA VAL A 45 8.75 11.39 19.57
C VAL A 45 9.04 10.70 20.90
N ASN A 46 8.28 9.65 21.25
CA ASN A 46 8.53 8.88 22.47
C ASN A 46 9.83 8.08 22.43
N GLY A 47 10.36 7.79 21.24
CA GLY A 47 11.69 7.20 21.10
C GLY A 47 12.80 8.11 21.63
N ILE A 48 12.66 9.45 21.48
CA ILE A 48 13.68 10.47 21.80
C ILE A 48 14.20 10.43 23.26
N PRO A 49 13.35 10.40 24.30
CA PRO A 49 13.85 10.33 25.68
C PRO A 49 14.70 9.08 25.96
N ASN A 50 14.34 7.93 25.39
CA ASN A 50 15.14 6.70 25.51
C ASN A 50 16.54 6.87 24.88
N ILE A 51 16.65 7.65 23.80
CA ILE A 51 17.93 8.00 23.16
C ILE A 51 18.78 8.85 24.08
N LEU A 52 18.17 9.86 24.69
CA LEU A 52 18.86 10.83 25.53
C LEU A 52 19.44 10.14 26.76
N GLU A 53 18.66 9.31 27.43
CA GLU A 53 19.12 8.57 28.62
C GLU A 53 20.23 7.56 28.26
N SER A 54 20.12 6.89 27.11
CA SER A 54 21.11 5.91 26.65
C SER A 54 22.45 6.56 26.26
N LEU A 55 22.42 7.76 25.65
CA LEU A 55 23.63 8.53 25.35
C LEU A 55 24.39 8.95 26.62
N PHE A 56 23.68 9.26 27.70
CA PHE A 56 24.30 9.67 28.96
C PHE A 56 24.89 8.49 29.76
N LYS A 57 24.39 7.26 29.57
CA LYS A 57 24.81 6.06 30.33
C LYS A 57 25.97 5.24 29.74
N HIS A 58 26.47 5.54 28.53
CA HIS A 58 27.59 4.81 27.87
C HIS A 58 27.39 3.27 27.75
N GLU A 59 26.17 2.76 27.82
CA GLU A 59 25.87 1.40 27.36
C GLU A 59 25.65 1.46 25.86
N ASP A 60 26.28 0.59 25.06
CA ASP A 60 26.09 0.49 23.60
C ASP A 60 24.64 0.10 23.24
N PRO A 61 23.74 1.04 22.86
CA PRO A 61 22.31 0.78 22.73
C PRO A 61 21.86 0.91 21.27
N HIS A 62 22.81 0.89 20.32
CA HIS A 62 22.58 1.19 18.90
C HIS A 62 21.50 0.30 18.27
N VAL A 63 21.34 -0.92 18.78
CA VAL A 63 20.34 -1.89 18.32
C VAL A 63 18.92 -1.47 18.72
N GLU A 64 18.69 -1.06 19.97
CA GLU A 64 17.37 -0.67 20.45
C GLU A 64 16.89 0.62 19.80
N LEU A 65 17.82 1.55 19.56
CA LEU A 65 17.60 2.77 18.80
C LEU A 65 17.18 2.48 17.36
N ALA A 66 17.96 1.68 16.64
CA ALA A 66 17.65 1.31 15.26
C ALA A 66 16.29 0.60 15.16
N VAL A 67 15.95 -0.24 16.15
CA VAL A 67 14.64 -0.89 16.23
C VAL A 67 13.49 0.10 16.36
N HIS A 68 13.59 1.10 17.23
CA HIS A 68 12.54 2.10 17.43
C HIS A 68 12.31 2.91 16.15
N PHE A 69 13.38 3.38 15.50
CA PHE A 69 13.26 4.12 14.24
C PHE A 69 12.71 3.28 13.10
N ILE A 70 13.16 2.02 12.95
CA ILE A 70 12.61 1.12 11.94
C ILE A 70 11.12 0.86 12.20
N SER A 71 10.70 0.78 13.47
CA SER A 71 9.29 0.66 13.82
C SER A 71 8.47 1.89 13.41
N ALA A 72 8.98 3.11 13.65
CA ALA A 72 8.31 4.33 13.22
C ALA A 72 8.23 4.45 11.68
N ILE A 73 9.30 4.08 10.97
CA ILE A 73 9.33 4.07 9.50
C ILE A 73 8.30 3.09 8.94
N ASP A 74 8.16 1.91 9.54
CA ASP A 74 7.16 0.91 9.16
C ASP A 74 5.73 1.46 9.28
N LEU A 75 5.42 2.12 10.40
CA LEU A 75 4.13 2.82 10.61
C LEU A 75 3.86 3.87 9.52
N PHE A 76 4.86 4.69 9.17
CA PHE A 76 4.74 5.67 8.10
C PHE A 76 4.54 5.02 6.73
N MET A 77 5.23 3.91 6.46
CA MET A 77 5.07 3.18 5.20
C MET A 77 3.67 2.62 5.06
N VAL A 78 3.15 1.91 6.08
CA VAL A 78 1.77 1.41 6.08
C VAL A 78 0.78 2.55 5.89
N ALA A 79 0.99 3.70 6.54
CA ALA A 79 0.14 4.86 6.37
C ALA A 79 0.14 5.38 4.93
N VAL A 80 1.32 5.53 4.31
CA VAL A 80 1.43 5.96 2.90
C VAL A 80 0.77 4.95 1.96
N VAL A 81 0.91 3.64 2.20
CA VAL A 81 0.21 2.62 1.42
C VAL A 81 -1.30 2.81 1.49
N MET A 82 -1.83 2.98 2.71
CA MET A 82 -3.26 3.21 2.92
C MET A 82 -3.73 4.51 2.26
N PHE A 83 -2.93 5.57 2.32
CA PHE A 83 -3.25 6.85 1.70
C PHE A 83 -3.35 6.75 0.17
N VAL A 84 -2.32 6.17 -0.47
CA VAL A 84 -2.30 5.92 -1.93
C VAL A 84 -3.48 5.04 -2.33
N MET A 85 -3.81 4.05 -1.50
CA MET A 85 -4.96 3.16 -1.72
C MET A 85 -6.30 3.88 -1.63
N GLY A 86 -6.48 4.71 -0.61
CA GLY A 86 -7.68 5.53 -0.47
C GLY A 86 -7.87 6.43 -1.70
N ILE A 87 -6.84 7.18 -2.08
CA ILE A 87 -6.92 8.04 -3.28
C ILE A 87 -7.19 7.23 -4.54
N GLY A 88 -6.53 6.08 -4.72
CA GLY A 88 -6.75 5.24 -5.89
C GLY A 88 -8.15 4.64 -5.98
N LEU A 89 -8.75 4.28 -4.85
CA LEU A 89 -10.16 3.88 -4.77
C LEU A 89 -11.09 5.05 -5.11
N PHE A 90 -10.77 6.26 -4.64
CA PHE A 90 -11.52 7.47 -4.96
C PHE A 90 -11.48 7.80 -6.47
N GLU A 91 -10.29 7.86 -7.05
CA GLU A 91 -10.10 8.22 -8.47
C GLU A 91 -10.84 7.23 -9.38
N LEU A 92 -10.72 5.94 -9.12
CA LEU A 92 -11.25 4.89 -9.99
C LEU A 92 -12.78 4.76 -9.99
N PHE A 93 -13.41 5.03 -8.85
CA PHE A 93 -14.85 4.86 -8.67
C PHE A 93 -15.63 6.17 -8.63
N VAL A 94 -15.00 7.29 -8.22
CA VAL A 94 -15.66 8.59 -8.04
C VAL A 94 -15.30 9.56 -9.17
N ASP A 95 -14.02 9.78 -9.46
CA ASP A 95 -13.56 10.79 -10.43
C ASP A 95 -13.03 10.17 -11.74
N ARG A 96 -13.94 9.54 -12.50
CA ARG A 96 -13.60 8.94 -13.80
C ARG A 96 -13.36 9.96 -14.92
N ASP A 97 -13.89 11.17 -14.79
CA ASP A 97 -13.81 12.22 -15.83
C ASP A 97 -12.50 13.03 -15.77
N GLN A 98 -11.55 12.66 -14.91
CA GLN A 98 -10.22 13.28 -14.77
C GLN A 98 -10.27 14.81 -14.68
N SER A 99 -11.29 15.32 -13.98
CA SER A 99 -11.50 16.77 -13.84
C SER A 99 -10.41 17.43 -12.99
N ILE A 100 -9.72 16.65 -12.17
CA ILE A 100 -8.65 17.08 -11.27
C ILE A 100 -7.29 16.70 -11.87
N SER A 101 -6.38 17.67 -11.96
CA SER A 101 -5.00 17.46 -12.42
C SER A 101 -4.18 16.80 -11.31
N TYR A 102 -4.14 15.46 -11.30
CA TYR A 102 -3.27 14.69 -10.42
C TYR A 102 -1.85 14.60 -11.00
N PRO A 103 -0.79 14.68 -10.16
CA PRO A 103 0.57 14.43 -10.61
C PRO A 103 0.72 12.98 -11.12
N PHE A 104 1.62 12.77 -12.09
CA PHE A 104 1.75 11.49 -12.81
C PHE A 104 1.91 10.26 -11.91
N TRP A 105 2.56 10.40 -10.75
CA TRP A 105 2.76 9.30 -9.79
C TRP A 105 1.48 8.90 -9.04
N LEU A 106 0.47 9.77 -8.98
CA LEU A 106 -0.78 9.53 -8.27
C LEU A 106 -1.92 9.08 -9.19
N LYS A 107 -1.87 9.44 -10.47
CA LYS A 107 -2.87 9.08 -11.48
C LYS A 107 -3.05 7.56 -11.60
N ILE A 108 -4.26 7.06 -11.45
CA ILE A 108 -4.64 5.64 -11.52
C ILE A 108 -5.75 5.51 -12.56
N LYS A 109 -5.42 4.92 -13.71
CA LYS A 109 -6.35 4.87 -14.85
C LYS A 109 -7.33 3.70 -14.75
N ASP A 110 -6.87 2.58 -14.17
CA ASP A 110 -7.61 1.32 -14.11
C ASP A 110 -7.37 0.56 -12.78
N LEU A 111 -8.21 -0.45 -12.51
CA LEU A 111 -8.05 -1.36 -11.34
C LEU A 111 -6.67 -2.05 -11.30
N ASN A 112 -6.06 -2.28 -12.47
CA ASN A 112 -4.74 -2.90 -12.54
C ASN A 112 -3.63 -1.97 -12.07
N ASP A 113 -3.70 -0.67 -12.37
CA ASP A 113 -2.74 0.31 -11.87
C ASP A 113 -2.79 0.38 -10.33
N LEU A 114 -3.99 0.31 -9.76
CA LEU A 114 -4.19 0.23 -8.30
C LEU A 114 -3.57 -1.05 -7.73
N LYS A 115 -3.82 -2.20 -8.38
CA LYS A 115 -3.26 -3.50 -7.99
C LYS A 115 -1.73 -3.51 -8.03
N GLU A 116 -1.12 -2.91 -9.05
CA GLU A 116 0.33 -2.82 -9.16
C GLU A 116 0.94 -1.98 -8.04
N LYS A 117 0.37 -0.80 -7.75
CA LYS A 117 0.82 0.04 -6.64
C LYS A 117 0.67 -0.66 -5.29
N LEU A 118 -0.40 -1.45 -5.11
CA LEU A 118 -0.59 -2.29 -3.93
C LEU A 118 0.48 -3.34 -3.74
N ILE A 119 0.72 -4.13 -4.79
CA ILE A 119 1.70 -5.20 -4.75
C ILE A 119 3.08 -4.62 -4.47
N ALA A 120 3.44 -3.52 -5.15
CA ALA A 120 4.69 -2.83 -4.92
C ALA A 120 4.83 -2.40 -3.45
N ALA A 121 3.80 -1.77 -2.88
CA ALA A 121 3.83 -1.30 -1.51
C ALA A 121 3.91 -2.45 -0.49
N ALA A 122 3.17 -3.55 -0.70
CA ALA A 122 3.21 -4.75 0.14
C ALA A 122 4.60 -5.40 0.15
N VAL A 123 5.26 -5.47 -1.01
CA VAL A 123 6.65 -5.96 -1.11
C VAL A 123 7.60 -5.08 -0.29
N VAL A 124 7.45 -3.75 -0.33
CA VAL A 124 8.32 -2.87 0.46
C VAL A 124 8.11 -3.08 1.97
N VAL A 125 6.87 -3.23 2.44
CA VAL A 125 6.58 -3.51 3.86
C VAL A 125 7.22 -4.84 4.31
N MET A 126 7.16 -5.89 3.48
CA MET A 126 7.84 -7.16 3.76
C MET A 126 9.36 -6.99 3.89
N VAL A 127 9.98 -6.19 3.01
CA VAL A 127 11.42 -5.91 3.06
C VAL A 127 11.80 -5.15 4.33
N ILE A 128 11.01 -4.17 4.76
CA ILE A 128 11.27 -3.40 5.99
C ILE A 128 11.10 -4.27 7.23
N THR A 129 10.09 -5.14 7.24
CA THR A 129 9.89 -6.11 8.31
C THR A 129 11.10 -7.04 8.44
N PHE A 130 11.65 -7.50 7.31
CA PHE A 130 12.88 -8.29 7.31
C PHE A 130 14.08 -7.51 7.85
N LEU A 131 14.25 -6.26 7.44
CA LEU A 131 15.32 -5.39 7.94
C LEU A 131 15.20 -5.17 9.46
N LYS A 132 13.99 -4.95 9.96
CA LYS A 132 13.70 -4.84 11.41
C LYS A 132 14.15 -6.09 12.17
N ASN A 133 13.91 -7.27 11.59
CA ASN A 133 14.30 -8.54 12.20
C ASN A 133 15.83 -8.76 12.17
N ILE A 134 16.51 -8.36 11.09
CA ILE A 134 17.98 -8.40 10.99
C ILE A 134 18.63 -7.53 12.07
N VAL A 135 18.08 -6.35 12.35
CA VAL A 135 18.64 -5.48 13.40
C VAL A 135 18.50 -6.11 14.79
N LYS A 136 17.43 -6.87 15.05
CA LYS A 136 17.19 -7.58 16.33
C LYS A 136 17.91 -8.91 16.44
N TRP A 137 18.80 -9.23 15.50
CA TRP A 137 19.26 -10.60 15.29
C TRP A 137 19.97 -11.20 16.51
N LYS A 138 19.42 -12.31 17.02
CA LYS A 138 20.03 -13.14 18.07
C LYS A 138 20.44 -14.53 17.58
N ASN A 139 19.69 -15.12 16.63
CA ASN A 139 19.88 -16.50 16.14
C ASN A 139 19.99 -16.57 14.59
N PRO A 140 21.11 -17.06 14.01
CA PRO A 140 21.33 -17.15 12.56
C PRO A 140 20.24 -17.90 11.79
N LEU A 141 19.84 -19.05 12.33
CA LEU A 141 18.92 -19.95 11.65
C LEU A 141 17.49 -19.38 11.60
N GLU A 142 17.04 -18.73 12.66
CA GLU A 142 15.71 -18.12 12.70
C GLU A 142 15.58 -16.99 11.67
N THR A 143 16.61 -16.14 11.54
CA THR A 143 16.65 -15.09 10.52
C THR A 143 16.67 -15.66 9.10
N LEU A 144 17.38 -16.78 8.88
CA LEU A 144 17.39 -17.45 7.58
C LEU A 144 16.01 -18.01 7.23
N TYR A 145 15.32 -18.67 8.17
CA TYR A 145 13.95 -19.17 7.94
C TYR A 145 12.96 -18.03 7.70
N PHE A 146 13.08 -16.92 8.43
CA PHE A 146 12.24 -15.74 8.24
C PHE A 146 12.49 -15.04 6.89
N GLY A 147 13.75 -14.91 6.48
CA GLY A 147 14.10 -14.38 5.15
C GLY A 147 13.63 -15.32 4.03
N GLY A 148 13.78 -16.62 4.22
CA GLY A 148 13.33 -17.64 3.28
C GLY A 148 11.82 -17.62 3.06
N SER A 149 11.02 -17.46 4.12
CA SER A 149 9.56 -17.38 3.99
C SER A 149 9.12 -16.14 3.22
N ILE A 150 9.71 -14.96 3.51
CA ILE A 150 9.44 -13.73 2.77
C ILE A 150 9.84 -13.86 1.29
N ALA A 151 11.00 -14.46 1.01
CA ALA A 151 11.47 -14.67 -0.36
C ALA A 151 10.50 -15.55 -1.18
N ILE A 152 9.95 -16.60 -0.57
CA ILE A 152 8.94 -17.46 -1.20
C ILE A 152 7.66 -16.66 -1.50
N VAL A 153 7.19 -15.84 -0.56
CA VAL A 153 6.00 -15.00 -0.76
C VAL A 153 6.20 -14.00 -1.88
N ILE A 154 7.34 -13.29 -1.90
CA ILE A 154 7.67 -12.35 -2.97
C ILE A 154 7.74 -13.07 -4.32
N MET A 155 8.40 -14.23 -4.38
CA MET A 155 8.49 -15.03 -5.61
C MET A 155 7.11 -15.46 -6.12
N ALA A 156 6.22 -15.92 -5.22
CA ALA A 156 4.86 -16.31 -5.57
C ALA A 156 4.05 -15.12 -6.12
N ILE A 157 4.14 -13.95 -5.47
CA ILE A 157 3.45 -12.73 -5.91
C ILE A 157 4.00 -12.23 -7.24
N THR A 158 5.32 -12.22 -7.43
CA THR A 158 5.95 -11.82 -8.70
C THR A 158 5.55 -12.76 -9.84
N PHE A 159 5.52 -14.07 -9.58
CA PHE A 159 5.07 -15.05 -10.57
C PHE A 159 3.59 -14.86 -10.93
N PHE A 160 2.72 -14.72 -9.91
CA PHE A 160 1.30 -14.46 -10.11
C PHE A 160 1.07 -13.15 -10.90
N SER A 161 1.77 -12.07 -10.53
CA SER A 161 1.69 -10.80 -11.23
C SER A 161 2.13 -10.94 -12.68
N LYS A 162 3.25 -11.63 -12.96
CA LYS A 162 3.72 -11.84 -14.34
C LYS A 162 2.75 -12.69 -15.18
N VAL A 163 2.12 -13.70 -14.58
CA VAL A 163 1.16 -14.57 -15.28
C VAL A 163 -0.18 -13.85 -15.52
N VAL A 164 -0.70 -13.13 -14.53
CA VAL A 164 -2.03 -12.52 -14.59
C VAL A 164 -2.01 -11.12 -15.20
N VAL A 165 -1.02 -10.29 -14.84
CA VAL A 165 -0.92 -8.89 -15.29
C VAL A 165 -0.16 -8.78 -16.62
N GLY A 166 0.80 -9.67 -16.87
CA GLY A 166 1.61 -9.67 -18.09
C GLY A 166 0.85 -9.97 -19.39
N ASP A 167 -0.39 -10.49 -19.30
CA ASP A 167 -1.22 -10.81 -20.46
C ASP A 167 -2.04 -9.60 -20.95
N GLU A 168 -2.48 -8.71 -20.04
CA GLU A 168 -3.24 -7.51 -20.41
C GLU A 168 -2.39 -6.41 -21.06
N SER A 169 -1.16 -6.19 -20.56
CA SER A 169 -0.24 -5.21 -21.15
C SER A 169 0.18 -5.57 -22.59
N ARG A 170 0.17 -6.87 -22.96
CA ARG A 170 0.46 -7.31 -24.34
C ARG A 170 -0.70 -7.07 -25.30
N LYS A 171 -1.96 -7.19 -24.83
CA LYS A 171 -3.13 -6.89 -25.65
C LYS A 171 -3.24 -5.39 -25.99
N LYS A 172 -3.08 -4.49 -25.02
CA LYS A 172 -3.10 -3.03 -25.25
C LYS A 172 -2.06 -2.59 -26.29
N LYS A 173 -0.83 -3.12 -26.21
CA LYS A 173 0.26 -2.81 -27.15
C LYS A 173 0.00 -3.32 -28.57
N THR A 174 -0.74 -4.42 -28.70
CA THR A 174 -1.08 -5.00 -30.01
C THR A 174 -2.19 -4.18 -30.67
N GLU A 175 -3.17 -3.70 -29.90
CA GLU A 175 -4.25 -2.82 -30.40
C GLU A 175 -3.75 -1.43 -30.82
N GLU A 176 -2.80 -0.84 -30.08
CA GLU A 176 -2.16 0.44 -30.46
C GLU A 176 -1.21 0.30 -31.68
N SER A 177 -0.71 -0.90 -31.98
CA SER A 177 0.14 -1.13 -33.16
C SER A 177 -0.63 -1.41 -34.46
N ILE A 178 -1.95 -1.60 -34.35
CA ILE A 178 -2.87 -1.88 -35.46
C ILE A 178 -3.66 -0.62 -35.87
N GLN A 179 -3.57 0.46 -35.08
CA GLN A 179 -4.05 1.80 -35.43
C GLN A 179 -2.92 2.68 -35.99
#